data_AF-A0A5C3PC27-F1
#
_entry.id   AF-A0A5C3PC27-F1
#
_cell.length_a   1.000
_cell.length_b   1.000
_cell.length_c   1.000
_cell.angle_alpha   90.00
_cell.angle_beta   90.00
_cell.angle_gamma   90.00
#
_symmetry.space_group_name_H-M   'P 1'
#
loop_
_entity.id
_entity.type
_entity.pdbx_description
1 polymer ?
#
loop_
_entity_poly.entity_id
_entity_poly.type
_entity_poly.pdbx_seq_one_letter_code
_entity_poly.pdbx_strand_id
1 'polypeptide(L)'
;MGAGSDDGLPTPPAVKSIVATLRRHILILGPASMFNELLFLTQTILHHRNSPVPFAANSEDLWPSLVEATRLAPADVHGLQLFTAIIQTHHKLLEVLALMGEQAHFDDVLYRSLSAGFFDAIDERTCDFLQGDAITLFACLLRKIQLLVPYMSARTRALVNSKLPRPRIPAHLFSCCMINECEAAFQATGMLRGSVVMDDPTWAQATWRALNRLQVLVEVPGQCSRRGCDMQTEQDGAIKCPECGFATWCSDSCLLSDAAEHAAICRWMPMVMEDRDYALAEAAGQNPQHNVGFYRVVDGHPVKTEL
;
A
#
# COMPACT_ATOMS: atom_id res chain seq x y z
N MET A 1 23.77 -28.20 14.63
CA MET A 1 22.28 -28.28 14.62
C MET A 1 21.87 -28.03 13.18
N GLY A 2 21.51 -29.09 12.46
CA GLY A 2 21.13 -28.98 11.05
C GLY A 2 19.71 -28.45 10.95
N ALA A 3 19.52 -27.38 10.17
CA ALA A 3 18.20 -27.03 9.66
C ALA A 3 17.78 -28.17 8.73
N GLY A 4 16.87 -29.02 9.21
CA GLY A 4 16.18 -29.96 8.33
C GLY A 4 15.48 -29.13 7.26
N SER A 5 15.73 -29.47 5.99
CA SER A 5 14.89 -29.02 4.90
C SER A 5 13.46 -29.42 5.26
N ASP A 6 12.64 -28.44 5.59
CA ASP A 6 11.22 -28.62 5.85
C ASP A 6 10.61 -29.03 4.50
N ASP A 7 10.61 -30.33 4.23
CA ASP A 7 9.94 -30.93 3.08
C ASP A 7 8.47 -30.55 3.20
N GLY A 8 8.10 -29.47 2.49
CA GLY A 8 6.86 -28.74 2.68
C GLY A 8 5.68 -29.67 2.82
N LEU A 9 5.11 -29.71 4.04
CA LEU A 9 3.91 -30.47 4.31
C LEU A 9 2.87 -30.16 3.22
N PRO A 10 2.26 -31.18 2.61
CA PRO A 10 1.31 -30.94 1.53
C PRO A 10 0.14 -30.12 2.07
N THR A 11 -0.18 -29.03 1.36
CA THR A 11 -1.34 -28.18 1.67
C THR A 11 -2.58 -29.06 1.90
N PRO A 12 -3.27 -28.94 3.05
CA PRO A 12 -4.45 -29.75 3.34
C PRO A 12 -5.47 -29.66 2.20
N PRO A 13 -6.02 -30.79 1.72
CA PRO A 13 -6.95 -30.79 0.59
C PRO A 13 -8.13 -29.83 0.75
N ALA A 14 -8.62 -29.65 1.98
CA ALA A 14 -9.69 -28.70 2.29
C ALA A 14 -9.31 -27.24 1.97
N VAL A 15 -8.10 -26.82 2.31
CA VAL A 15 -7.62 -25.44 2.08
C VAL A 15 -7.47 -25.18 0.59
N LYS A 16 -6.87 -26.13 -0.14
CA LYS A 16 -6.79 -26.07 -1.61
C LYS A 16 -8.18 -25.95 -2.24
N SER A 17 -9.14 -26.76 -1.77
CA SER A 17 -10.52 -26.71 -2.25
C SER A 17 -11.21 -25.37 -1.96
N ILE A 18 -11.02 -24.81 -0.77
CA ILE A 18 -11.56 -23.49 -0.38
C ILE A 18 -10.98 -22.40 -1.29
N VAL A 19 -9.66 -22.32 -1.45
CA VAL A 19 -9.03 -21.27 -2.28
C VAL A 19 -9.39 -21.44 -3.77
N ALA A 20 -9.39 -22.67 -4.29
CA ALA A 20 -9.82 -22.94 -5.67
C ALA A 20 -11.30 -22.59 -5.91
N THR A 21 -12.14 -22.74 -4.88
CA THR A 21 -13.55 -22.33 -4.94
C THR A 21 -13.69 -20.81 -4.91
N LEU A 22 -12.97 -20.12 -4.02
CA LEU A 22 -12.90 -18.66 -4.00
C LEU A 22 -12.50 -18.09 -5.36
N ARG A 23 -11.45 -18.64 -5.98
CA ARG A 23 -11.00 -18.22 -7.33
C ARG A 23 -12.10 -18.32 -8.38
N ARG A 24 -12.85 -19.43 -8.39
CA ARG A 24 -13.98 -19.61 -9.33
C ARG A 24 -15.10 -18.63 -9.03
N HIS A 25 -15.37 -18.39 -7.75
CA HIS A 25 -16.46 -17.53 -7.30
C HIS A 25 -16.22 -16.06 -7.64
N ILE A 26 -14.98 -15.57 -7.62
CA ILE A 26 -14.66 -14.17 -7.99
C ILE A 26 -15.14 -13.79 -9.38
N LEU A 27 -15.18 -14.75 -10.32
CA LEU A 27 -15.59 -14.49 -11.69
C LEU A 27 -17.11 -14.59 -11.91
N ILE A 28 -17.86 -15.13 -10.95
CA ILE A 28 -19.27 -15.51 -11.13
C ILE A 28 -20.18 -14.81 -10.12
N LEU A 29 -19.70 -14.61 -8.90
CA LEU A 29 -20.47 -14.02 -7.82
C LEU A 29 -20.45 -12.48 -7.89
N GLY A 30 -21.57 -11.88 -7.49
CA GLY A 30 -21.64 -10.43 -7.28
C GLY A 30 -20.86 -9.98 -6.04
N PRO A 31 -20.56 -8.67 -5.92
CA PRO A 31 -19.73 -8.10 -4.84
C PRO A 31 -20.19 -8.45 -3.42
N ALA A 32 -21.50 -8.42 -3.16
CA ALA A 32 -22.06 -8.78 -1.85
C ALA A 32 -21.82 -10.26 -1.48
N SER A 33 -21.97 -11.17 -2.46
CA SER A 33 -21.67 -12.59 -2.26
C SER A 33 -20.16 -12.81 -2.09
N MET A 34 -19.33 -12.06 -2.83
CA MET A 34 -17.89 -12.10 -2.68
C MET A 34 -17.41 -11.61 -1.31
N PHE A 35 -18.04 -10.56 -0.77
CA PHE A 35 -17.78 -10.10 0.59
C PHE A 35 -18.01 -11.22 1.62
N ASN A 36 -19.14 -11.94 1.52
CA ASN A 36 -19.43 -13.06 2.41
C ASN A 36 -18.43 -14.22 2.27
N GLU A 37 -17.97 -14.52 1.05
CA GLU A 37 -16.92 -15.52 0.81
C GLU A 37 -15.58 -15.13 1.46
N LEU A 38 -15.19 -13.86 1.37
CA LEU A 38 -13.97 -13.37 2.02
C LEU A 38 -14.09 -13.33 3.55
N LEU A 39 -15.25 -12.99 4.08
CA LEU A 39 -15.52 -13.11 5.51
C LEU A 39 -15.44 -14.56 5.97
N PHE A 40 -16.05 -15.48 5.22
CA PHE A 40 -15.98 -16.92 5.50
C PHE A 40 -14.52 -17.41 5.47
N LEU A 41 -13.73 -17.03 4.45
CA LEU A 41 -12.31 -17.34 4.36
C LEU A 41 -11.55 -16.81 5.58
N THR A 42 -11.74 -15.54 5.92
CA THR A 42 -11.07 -14.86 7.03
C THR A 42 -11.43 -15.51 8.37
N GLN A 43 -12.70 -15.85 8.58
CA GLN A 43 -13.15 -16.50 9.81
C GLN A 43 -12.65 -17.95 9.91
N THR A 44 -12.84 -18.73 8.84
CA THR A 44 -12.53 -20.17 8.81
C THR A 44 -11.03 -20.43 8.84
N ILE A 45 -10.24 -19.64 8.12
CA ILE A 45 -8.79 -19.89 8.04
C ILE A 45 -8.09 -19.26 9.24
N LEU A 46 -8.47 -18.06 9.69
CA LEU A 46 -7.64 -17.27 10.61
C LEU A 46 -7.95 -17.52 12.11
N HIS A 47 -9.11 -18.08 12.47
CA HIS A 47 -9.53 -18.20 13.88
C HIS A 47 -9.26 -19.58 14.52
N HIS A 48 -8.69 -20.54 13.79
CA HIS A 48 -8.39 -21.87 14.36
C HIS A 48 -6.99 -21.97 14.97
N ARG A 49 -6.87 -22.63 16.13
CA ARG A 49 -5.59 -22.83 16.84
C ARG A 49 -4.57 -23.66 16.04
N ASN A 50 -5.04 -24.51 15.13
CA ASN A 50 -4.26 -25.23 14.13
C ASN A 50 -4.47 -24.60 12.75
N SER A 51 -4.37 -23.28 12.69
CA SER A 51 -4.79 -22.50 11.54
C SER A 51 -4.10 -22.99 10.27
N PRO A 52 -4.85 -23.26 9.19
CA PRO A 52 -4.27 -23.52 7.88
C PRO A 52 -3.70 -22.25 7.21
N VAL A 53 -3.43 -21.17 7.95
CA VAL A 53 -2.88 -19.91 7.43
C VAL A 53 -1.64 -20.11 6.55
N PRO A 54 -0.58 -20.82 6.96
CA PRO A 54 0.61 -20.95 6.11
C PRO A 54 0.27 -21.61 4.76
N PHE A 55 -0.64 -22.58 4.78
CA PHE A 55 -1.12 -23.27 3.59
C PHE A 55 -1.94 -22.38 2.65
N ALA A 56 -2.83 -21.57 3.21
CA ALA A 56 -3.63 -20.63 2.43
C ALA A 56 -2.75 -19.51 1.85
N ALA A 57 -1.83 -18.97 2.65
CA ALA A 57 -0.93 -17.90 2.27
C ALA A 57 0.11 -18.34 1.21
N ASN A 58 0.49 -19.62 1.21
CA ASN A 58 1.32 -20.22 0.17
C ASN A 58 0.56 -20.58 -1.11
N SER A 59 -0.76 -20.38 -1.17
CA SER A 59 -1.52 -20.66 -2.39
C SER A 59 -1.16 -19.69 -3.52
N GLU A 60 -0.88 -20.24 -4.70
CA GLU A 60 -0.66 -19.48 -5.93
C GLU A 60 -1.93 -18.81 -6.45
N ASP A 61 -3.10 -19.32 -6.06
CA ASP A 61 -4.39 -18.84 -6.52
C ASP A 61 -4.94 -17.70 -5.66
N LEU A 62 -4.61 -17.67 -4.37
CA LEU A 62 -5.23 -16.73 -3.41
C LEU A 62 -4.93 -15.28 -3.77
N TRP A 63 -3.65 -14.92 -3.96
CA TRP A 63 -3.26 -13.53 -4.15
C TRP A 63 -3.77 -12.92 -5.46
N PRO A 64 -3.61 -13.57 -6.63
CA PRO A 64 -4.19 -13.06 -7.86
C PRO A 64 -5.71 -12.93 -7.78
N SER A 65 -6.37 -13.87 -7.09
CA SER A 65 -7.81 -13.83 -6.84
C SER A 65 -8.24 -12.59 -6.03
N LEU A 66 -7.54 -12.29 -4.94
CA LEU A 66 -7.82 -11.09 -4.14
C LEU A 66 -7.57 -9.80 -4.95
N VAL A 67 -6.51 -9.74 -5.74
CA VAL A 67 -6.21 -8.59 -6.61
C VAL A 67 -7.29 -8.39 -7.66
N GLU A 68 -7.76 -9.48 -8.29
CA GLU A 68 -8.85 -9.41 -9.27
C GLU A 68 -10.16 -8.96 -8.61
N ALA A 69 -10.48 -9.47 -7.42
CA ALA A 69 -11.64 -9.02 -6.65
C ALA A 69 -11.59 -7.52 -6.34
N THR A 70 -10.40 -6.96 -6.05
CA THR A 70 -10.21 -5.52 -5.88
C THR A 70 -10.54 -4.75 -7.15
N ARG A 71 -10.09 -5.23 -8.33
CA ARG A 71 -10.34 -4.56 -9.61
C ARG A 71 -11.80 -4.61 -10.05
N LEU A 72 -12.51 -5.68 -9.69
CA LEU A 72 -13.92 -5.90 -10.01
C LEU A 72 -14.88 -5.21 -9.03
N ALA A 73 -14.39 -4.65 -7.92
CA ALA A 73 -15.21 -3.94 -6.95
C ALA A 73 -15.92 -2.73 -7.60
N PRO A 74 -17.28 -2.67 -7.56
CA PRO A 74 -18.02 -1.55 -8.13
C PRO A 74 -17.83 -0.27 -7.32
N ALA A 75 -17.94 0.90 -7.95
CA ALA A 75 -17.86 2.19 -7.25
C ALA A 75 -19.14 2.52 -6.44
N ASP A 76 -19.48 1.66 -5.49
CA ASP A 76 -20.63 1.76 -4.60
C ASP A 76 -20.31 1.22 -3.19
N VAL A 77 -21.32 1.20 -2.30
CA VAL A 77 -21.19 0.71 -0.92
C VAL A 77 -20.75 -0.76 -0.85
N HIS A 78 -21.15 -1.60 -1.79
CA HIS A 78 -20.77 -3.01 -1.82
C HIS A 78 -19.32 -3.20 -2.27
N GLY A 79 -18.84 -2.37 -3.20
CA GLY A 79 -17.42 -2.35 -3.55
C GLY A 79 -16.53 -1.89 -2.41
N LEU A 80 -16.95 -0.86 -1.65
CA LEU A 80 -16.23 -0.44 -0.45
C LEU A 80 -16.16 -1.56 0.61
N GLN A 81 -17.28 -2.25 0.87
CA GLN A 81 -17.32 -3.41 1.77
C GLN A 81 -16.39 -4.53 1.30
N LEU A 82 -16.44 -4.87 0.02
CA LEU A 82 -15.57 -5.88 -0.59
C LEU A 82 -14.09 -5.50 -0.44
N PHE A 83 -13.74 -4.26 -0.78
CA PHE A 83 -12.38 -3.74 -0.65
C PHE A 83 -11.87 -3.78 0.79
N THR A 84 -12.72 -3.38 1.74
CA THR A 84 -12.44 -3.43 3.18
C THR A 84 -12.14 -4.87 3.62
N ALA A 85 -12.96 -5.84 3.20
CA ALA A 85 -12.74 -7.25 3.48
C ALA A 85 -11.42 -7.76 2.88
N ILE A 86 -11.05 -7.34 1.66
CA ILE A 86 -9.78 -7.72 1.03
C ILE A 86 -8.58 -7.20 1.82
N ILE A 87 -8.57 -5.92 2.23
CA ILE A 87 -7.49 -5.37 3.07
C ILE A 87 -7.46 -6.09 4.43
N GLN A 88 -8.62 -6.35 5.02
CA GLN A 88 -8.72 -7.10 6.28
C GLN A 88 -8.11 -8.50 6.14
N THR A 89 -8.39 -9.22 5.04
CA THR A 89 -7.79 -10.53 4.76
C THR A 89 -6.27 -10.44 4.65
N HIS A 90 -5.73 -9.45 3.92
CA HIS A 90 -4.28 -9.23 3.84
C HIS A 90 -3.69 -8.95 5.22
N HIS A 91 -4.26 -8.00 5.95
CA HIS A 91 -3.82 -7.60 7.28
C HIS A 91 -3.80 -8.80 8.25
N LYS A 92 -4.87 -9.59 8.27
CA LYS A 92 -5.02 -10.72 9.20
C LYS A 92 -4.13 -11.90 8.84
N LEU A 93 -3.92 -12.19 7.55
CA LEU A 93 -2.96 -13.22 7.14
C LEU A 93 -1.54 -12.88 7.61
N LEU A 94 -1.09 -11.63 7.41
CA LEU A 94 0.22 -11.19 7.89
C LEU A 94 0.30 -11.17 9.41
N GLU A 95 -0.78 -10.79 10.10
CA GLU A 95 -0.86 -10.83 11.56
C GLU A 95 -0.68 -12.24 12.13
N VAL A 96 -1.40 -13.23 11.59
CA VAL A 96 -1.30 -14.60 12.10
C VAL A 96 0.09 -15.18 11.83
N LEU A 97 0.67 -14.96 10.64
CA LEU A 97 2.03 -15.39 10.33
C LEU A 97 3.07 -14.78 11.28
N ALA A 98 2.93 -13.50 11.59
CA ALA A 98 3.79 -12.83 12.56
C ALA A 98 3.66 -13.43 13.97
N LEU A 99 2.43 -13.74 14.42
CA LEU A 99 2.18 -14.36 15.73
C LEU A 99 2.70 -15.80 15.83
N MET A 100 2.78 -16.52 14.71
CA MET A 100 3.33 -17.88 14.66
C MET A 100 4.88 -17.90 14.75
N GLY A 101 5.55 -16.75 14.70
CA GLY A 101 7.02 -16.67 14.67
C GLY A 101 7.62 -17.09 13.33
N GLU A 102 6.79 -17.26 12.31
CA GLU A 102 7.15 -17.78 10.98
C GLU A 102 7.68 -16.66 10.07
N GLN A 103 8.77 -16.01 10.47
CA GLN A 103 9.32 -14.85 9.75
C GLN A 103 9.68 -15.18 8.29
N ALA A 104 10.18 -16.39 8.01
CA ALA A 104 10.48 -16.83 6.64
C ALA A 104 9.21 -16.90 5.76
N HIS A 105 8.09 -17.37 6.33
CA HIS A 105 6.82 -17.43 5.62
C HIS A 105 6.25 -16.03 5.34
N PHE A 106 6.54 -15.05 6.19
CA PHE A 106 6.12 -13.68 5.94
C PHE A 106 6.72 -13.11 4.65
N ASP A 107 8.03 -13.29 4.44
CA ASP A 107 8.73 -12.76 3.26
C ASP A 107 8.12 -13.29 1.97
N ASP A 108 7.88 -14.60 1.90
CA ASP A 108 7.26 -15.24 0.73
C ASP A 108 5.81 -14.79 0.53
N VAL A 109 5.06 -14.61 1.60
CA VAL A 109 3.66 -14.18 1.52
C VAL A 109 3.54 -12.74 1.05
N LEU A 110 4.37 -11.84 1.60
CA LEU A 110 4.45 -10.46 1.14
C LEU A 110 4.88 -10.41 -0.33
N TYR A 111 5.92 -11.17 -0.70
CA TYR A 111 6.38 -11.26 -2.08
C TYR A 111 5.26 -11.70 -3.03
N ARG A 112 4.52 -12.76 -2.70
CA ARG A 112 3.41 -13.27 -3.52
C ARG A 112 2.27 -12.25 -3.65
N SER A 113 1.86 -11.63 -2.56
CA SER A 113 0.83 -10.58 -2.55
C SER A 113 1.22 -9.40 -3.45
N LEU A 114 2.44 -8.87 -3.30
CA LEU A 114 2.92 -7.74 -4.09
C LEU A 114 3.17 -8.11 -5.56
N SER A 115 3.68 -9.31 -5.83
CA SER A 115 3.89 -9.81 -7.20
C SER A 115 2.58 -10.03 -7.94
N ALA A 116 1.51 -10.40 -7.23
CA ALA A 116 0.17 -10.49 -7.79
C ALA A 116 -0.43 -9.14 -8.18
N GLY A 117 0.18 -8.02 -7.75
CA GLY A 117 -0.25 -6.67 -8.11
C GLY A 117 -1.13 -5.99 -7.08
N PHE A 118 -1.00 -6.31 -5.78
CA PHE A 118 -1.78 -5.69 -4.70
C PHE A 118 -1.77 -4.16 -4.75
N PHE A 119 -0.58 -3.54 -4.80
CA PHE A 119 -0.50 -2.07 -4.90
C PHE A 119 -0.99 -1.52 -6.24
N ASP A 120 -0.83 -2.27 -7.34
CA ASP A 120 -1.31 -1.85 -8.66
C ASP A 120 -2.85 -1.78 -8.65
N ALA A 121 -3.52 -2.79 -8.11
CA ALA A 121 -4.99 -2.78 -8.00
C ALA A 121 -5.52 -1.64 -7.12
N ILE A 122 -4.79 -1.29 -6.05
CA ILE A 122 -5.15 -0.15 -5.21
C ILE A 122 -5.09 1.17 -6.00
N ASP A 123 -3.97 1.37 -6.70
CA ASP A 123 -3.65 2.60 -7.43
C ASP A 123 -4.50 2.80 -8.69
N GLU A 124 -4.93 1.71 -9.35
CA GLU A 124 -5.69 1.75 -10.60
C GLU A 124 -7.11 2.32 -10.43
N ARG A 125 -7.88 1.81 -9.45
CA ARG A 125 -9.34 2.06 -9.37
C ARG A 125 -9.92 2.21 -7.97
N THR A 126 -9.14 1.97 -6.91
CA THR A 126 -9.73 1.85 -5.57
C THR A 126 -9.16 2.82 -4.55
N CYS A 127 -8.43 3.86 -4.99
CA CYS A 127 -8.08 4.97 -4.10
C CYS A 127 -9.34 5.53 -3.42
N ASP A 128 -10.44 5.69 -4.14
CA ASP A 128 -11.72 6.18 -3.61
C ASP A 128 -12.35 5.24 -2.54
N PHE A 129 -11.88 3.99 -2.41
CA PHE A 129 -12.28 3.09 -1.32
C PHE A 129 -11.40 3.21 -0.08
N LEU A 130 -10.31 3.98 -0.10
CA LEU A 130 -9.48 4.25 1.08
C LEU A 130 -10.14 5.29 2.00
N GLN A 131 -11.28 4.91 2.58
CA GLN A 131 -12.06 5.72 3.51
C GLN A 131 -12.61 4.84 4.66
N GLY A 132 -13.03 5.45 5.77
CA GLY A 132 -13.63 4.76 6.92
C GLY A 132 -12.72 3.67 7.53
N ASP A 133 -13.21 2.42 7.57
CA ASP A 133 -12.42 1.30 8.10
C ASP A 133 -11.29 0.86 7.16
N ALA A 134 -11.48 1.01 5.84
CA ALA A 134 -10.51 0.56 4.85
C ALA A 134 -9.17 1.31 4.97
N ILE A 135 -9.22 2.62 5.18
CA ILE A 135 -8.03 3.46 5.36
C ILE A 135 -7.29 3.09 6.66
N THR A 136 -8.02 2.86 7.74
CA THR A 136 -7.48 2.41 9.03
C THR A 136 -6.76 1.07 8.89
N LEU A 137 -7.40 0.10 8.23
CA LEU A 137 -6.82 -1.22 7.97
C LEU A 137 -5.59 -1.13 7.06
N PHE A 138 -5.62 -0.24 6.05
CA PHE A 138 -4.50 -0.03 5.14
C PHE A 138 -3.30 0.60 5.86
N ALA A 139 -3.51 1.60 6.72
CA ALA A 139 -2.48 2.16 7.58
C ALA A 139 -1.82 1.08 8.45
N CYS A 140 -2.65 0.23 9.07
CA CYS A 140 -2.19 -0.88 9.89
C CYS A 140 -1.40 -1.92 9.09
N LEU A 141 -1.83 -2.22 7.86
CA LEU A 141 -1.13 -3.11 6.94
C LEU A 141 0.25 -2.56 6.57
N LEU A 142 0.33 -1.29 6.15
CA LEU A 142 1.59 -0.63 5.81
C LEU A 142 2.56 -0.64 7.00
N ARG A 143 2.09 -0.33 8.22
CA ARG A 143 2.91 -0.39 9.42
C ARG A 143 3.43 -1.79 9.72
N LYS A 144 2.63 -2.85 9.51
CA LYS A 144 3.11 -4.24 9.64
C LYS A 144 4.22 -4.52 8.63
N ILE A 145 4.06 -4.10 7.37
CA ILE A 145 5.10 -4.28 6.34
C ILE A 145 6.40 -3.56 6.74
N GLN A 146 6.32 -2.32 7.24
CA GLN A 146 7.48 -1.56 7.71
C GLN A 146 8.27 -2.29 8.81
N LEU A 147 7.57 -2.80 9.83
CA LEU A 147 8.19 -3.55 10.93
C LEU A 147 8.96 -4.78 10.46
N LEU A 148 8.66 -5.25 9.25
CA LEU A 148 9.20 -6.47 8.69
C LEU A 148 10.29 -6.21 7.64
N VAL A 149 10.53 -4.95 7.24
CA VAL A 149 11.61 -4.57 6.31
C VAL A 149 12.99 -5.10 6.73
N PRO A 150 13.39 -5.08 8.03
CA PRO A 150 14.68 -5.63 8.45
C PRO A 150 14.84 -7.13 8.16
N TYR A 151 13.73 -7.86 8.08
CA TYR A 151 13.69 -9.31 7.88
C TYR A 151 13.39 -9.73 6.43
N MET A 152 13.11 -8.77 5.54
CA MET A 152 12.85 -9.08 4.14
C MET A 152 14.08 -9.62 3.43
N SER A 153 13.88 -10.59 2.54
CA SER A 153 14.91 -11.00 1.59
C SER A 153 15.21 -9.86 0.61
N ALA A 154 16.40 -9.92 -0.02
CA ALA A 154 16.77 -8.95 -1.06
C ALA A 154 15.75 -8.93 -2.22
N ARG A 155 15.20 -10.10 -2.57
CA ARG A 155 14.16 -10.24 -3.60
C ARG A 155 12.90 -9.45 -3.25
N THR A 156 12.39 -9.64 -2.03
CA THR A 156 11.17 -8.97 -1.56
C THR A 156 11.39 -7.48 -1.38
N ARG A 157 12.53 -7.06 -0.81
CA ARG A 157 12.86 -5.64 -0.68
C ARG A 157 12.94 -4.95 -2.05
N ALA A 158 13.60 -5.56 -3.04
CA ALA A 158 13.66 -5.04 -4.40
C ALA A 158 12.26 -4.95 -5.03
N LEU A 159 11.39 -5.94 -4.79
CA LEU A 159 10.01 -5.89 -5.25
C LEU A 159 9.23 -4.74 -4.59
N VAL A 160 9.30 -4.57 -3.26
CA VAL A 160 8.64 -3.45 -2.57
C VAL A 160 9.12 -2.11 -3.14
N ASN A 161 10.44 -1.95 -3.32
CA ASN A 161 11.03 -0.75 -3.92
C ASN A 161 10.52 -0.52 -5.35
N SER A 162 10.46 -1.56 -6.20
CA SER A 162 9.93 -1.45 -7.57
C SER A 162 8.45 -1.06 -7.63
N LYS A 163 7.70 -1.30 -6.55
CA LYS A 163 6.28 -0.97 -6.43
C LYS A 163 6.06 0.41 -5.82
N LEU A 164 7.10 1.15 -5.43
CA LEU A 164 7.05 2.51 -4.90
C LEU A 164 7.88 3.46 -5.80
N PRO A 165 7.61 4.79 -5.82
CA PRO A 165 6.48 5.48 -5.18
C PRO A 165 5.13 5.14 -5.82
N ARG A 166 4.03 5.48 -5.12
CA ARG A 166 2.64 5.35 -5.59
C ARG A 166 1.92 6.69 -5.58
N PRO A 167 2.27 7.66 -6.45
CA PRO A 167 1.87 9.06 -6.28
C PRO A 167 0.36 9.31 -6.11
N ARG A 168 -0.50 8.50 -6.74
CA ARG A 168 -1.96 8.69 -6.66
C ARG A 168 -2.51 8.35 -5.28
N ILE A 169 -1.94 7.39 -4.56
CA ILE A 169 -2.39 7.01 -3.21
C ILE A 169 -2.17 8.17 -2.22
N PRO A 170 -0.95 8.70 -1.98
CA PRO A 170 -0.75 9.89 -1.16
C PRO A 170 -1.53 11.10 -1.66
N ALA A 171 -1.64 11.33 -2.97
CA ALA A 171 -2.44 12.44 -3.49
C ALA A 171 -3.91 12.35 -3.04
N HIS A 172 -4.52 11.17 -3.15
CA HIS A 172 -5.86 10.90 -2.62
C HIS A 172 -5.92 11.13 -1.11
N LEU A 173 -4.98 10.54 -0.35
CA LEU A 173 -4.94 10.68 1.11
C LEU A 173 -4.76 12.15 1.56
N PHE A 174 -3.95 12.94 0.84
CA PHE A 174 -3.83 14.38 1.07
C PHE A 174 -5.14 15.09 0.83
N SER A 175 -5.91 14.73 -0.20
CA SER A 175 -7.25 15.30 -0.40
C SER A 175 -8.19 15.00 0.77
N CYS A 176 -8.12 13.79 1.34
CA CYS A 176 -8.92 13.39 2.50
C CYS A 176 -8.50 14.05 3.83
N CYS A 177 -7.22 14.38 4.00
CA CYS A 177 -6.73 15.10 5.19
C CYS A 177 -7.23 16.55 5.23
N MET A 178 -7.55 17.13 4.07
CA MET A 178 -7.76 18.57 3.87
C MET A 178 -9.25 18.90 3.81
N ILE A 179 -9.96 18.60 4.90
CA ILE A 179 -11.43 18.53 4.99
C ILE A 179 -12.19 19.84 4.61
N ASN A 180 -11.55 21.01 4.51
CA ASN A 180 -12.31 22.27 4.42
C ASN A 180 -12.15 23.12 3.15
N GLU A 181 -11.18 22.89 2.25
CA GLU A 181 -10.92 23.84 1.14
C GLU A 181 -10.54 23.22 -0.22
N CYS A 182 -10.32 21.90 -0.31
CA CYS A 182 -9.70 21.30 -1.50
C CYS A 182 -10.64 20.55 -2.44
N GLU A 183 -11.92 20.42 -2.10
CA GLU A 183 -12.86 19.58 -2.85
C GLU A 183 -13.05 20.07 -4.30
N ALA A 184 -13.18 21.39 -4.51
CA ALA A 184 -13.35 21.99 -5.84
C ALA A 184 -12.09 21.86 -6.73
N ALA A 185 -10.89 22.02 -6.17
CA ALA A 185 -9.64 21.91 -6.93
C ALA A 185 -9.29 20.46 -7.30
N PHE A 186 -9.70 19.50 -6.48
CA PHE A 186 -9.46 18.07 -6.72
C PHE A 186 -10.51 17.43 -7.63
N GLN A 187 -11.75 17.95 -7.63
CA GLN A 187 -12.73 17.61 -8.66
C GLN A 187 -12.33 18.13 -10.04
N ALA A 188 -11.68 19.30 -10.11
CA ALA A 188 -11.21 19.89 -11.37
C ALA A 188 -10.11 19.08 -12.08
N THR A 189 -9.33 18.27 -11.35
CA THR A 189 -8.34 17.35 -11.94
C THR A 189 -8.95 16.03 -12.40
N GLY A 190 -10.25 15.82 -12.20
CA GLY A 190 -10.97 14.59 -12.58
C GLY A 190 -10.54 13.34 -11.82
N MET A 191 -9.74 13.48 -10.75
CA MET A 191 -9.15 12.35 -10.03
C MET A 191 -10.06 11.77 -8.93
N LEU A 192 -11.06 12.52 -8.45
CA LEU A 192 -12.03 12.04 -7.46
C LEU A 192 -13.43 11.98 -8.07
N ARG A 193 -14.07 10.80 -7.98
CA ARG A 193 -15.51 10.65 -8.28
C ARG A 193 -16.31 10.61 -6.99
N GLY A 194 -16.45 11.76 -6.32
CA GLY A 194 -17.35 11.88 -5.16
C GLY A 194 -16.83 12.79 -4.06
N SER A 195 -17.76 13.25 -3.22
CA SER A 195 -17.46 13.91 -1.95
C SER A 195 -17.10 12.84 -0.93
N VAL A 196 -15.82 12.75 -0.55
CA VAL A 196 -15.36 11.84 0.51
C VAL A 196 -15.33 12.63 1.80
N VAL A 197 -16.44 12.64 2.53
CA VAL A 197 -16.46 13.14 3.91
C VAL A 197 -15.87 12.03 4.79
N MET A 198 -14.66 12.26 5.32
CA MET A 198 -14.06 11.35 6.28
C MET A 198 -14.45 11.71 7.71
N ASP A 199 -14.84 10.71 8.49
CA ASP A 199 -15.17 10.89 9.92
C ASP A 199 -13.94 11.25 10.77
N ASP A 200 -12.73 10.83 10.36
CA ASP A 200 -11.47 11.12 11.05
C ASP A 200 -10.28 11.30 10.06
N PRO A 201 -9.81 12.54 9.81
CA PRO A 201 -8.70 12.81 8.90
C PRO A 201 -7.36 12.25 9.41
N THR A 202 -7.24 11.91 10.70
CA THR A 202 -5.98 11.43 11.26
C THR A 202 -5.54 10.11 10.65
N TRP A 203 -6.48 9.26 10.23
CA TRP A 203 -6.17 7.99 9.56
C TRP A 203 -5.62 8.19 8.15
N ALA A 204 -6.10 9.19 7.40
CA ALA A 204 -5.48 9.53 6.12
C ALA A 204 -4.06 10.03 6.32
N GLN A 205 -3.84 10.87 7.34
CA GLN A 205 -2.52 11.36 7.68
C GLN A 205 -1.57 10.21 8.07
N ALA A 206 -2.03 9.31 8.94
CA ALA A 206 -1.28 8.14 9.36
C ALA A 206 -0.95 7.22 8.17
N THR A 207 -1.89 7.06 7.24
CA THR A 207 -1.73 6.18 6.07
C THR A 207 -0.67 6.71 5.10
N TRP A 208 -0.73 7.98 4.70
CA TRP A 208 0.24 8.49 3.73
C TRP A 208 1.64 8.56 4.33
N ARG A 209 1.76 8.90 5.62
CA ARG A 209 3.02 8.84 6.37
C ARG A 209 3.56 7.42 6.43
N ALA A 210 2.69 6.44 6.68
CA ALA A 210 3.10 5.04 6.66
C ALA A 210 3.60 4.62 5.27
N LEU A 211 2.94 5.06 4.20
CA LEU A 211 3.40 4.76 2.84
C LEU A 211 4.77 5.40 2.56
N ASN A 212 4.95 6.68 2.95
CA ASN A 212 6.20 7.41 2.79
C ASN A 212 7.36 6.76 3.58
N ARG A 213 7.13 6.43 4.86
CA ARG A 213 8.11 5.72 5.68
C ARG A 213 8.49 4.36 5.09
N LEU A 214 7.52 3.61 4.56
CA LEU A 214 7.83 2.34 3.90
C LEU A 214 8.75 2.55 2.70
N GLN A 215 8.49 3.58 1.89
CA GLN A 215 9.36 3.96 0.78
C GLN A 215 10.78 4.28 1.27
N VAL A 216 10.93 5.12 2.30
CA VAL A 216 12.25 5.46 2.88
C VAL A 216 13.02 4.24 3.37
N LEU A 217 12.33 3.24 3.92
CA LEU A 217 12.97 2.03 4.42
C LEU A 217 13.48 1.08 3.31
N VAL A 218 12.97 1.21 2.09
CA VAL A 218 13.33 0.33 0.96
C VAL A 218 14.00 1.05 -0.21
N GLU A 219 13.99 2.39 -0.21
CA GLU A 219 14.54 3.19 -1.30
C GLU A 219 16.04 2.98 -1.44
N VAL A 220 16.52 3.06 -2.68
CA VAL A 220 17.94 3.19 -2.98
C VAL A 220 18.22 4.68 -3.18
N PRO A 221 19.09 5.31 -2.36
CA PRO A 221 19.46 6.71 -2.55
C PRO A 221 19.94 6.95 -3.98
N GLY A 222 19.55 8.08 -4.58
CA GLY A 222 19.93 8.44 -5.94
C GLY A 222 19.21 7.65 -7.04
N GLN A 223 18.21 6.83 -6.72
CA GLN A 223 17.41 6.13 -7.74
C GLN A 223 16.43 7.06 -8.46
N CYS A 224 16.16 6.76 -9.73
CA CYS A 224 15.14 7.42 -10.53
C CYS A 224 13.77 7.39 -9.83
N SER A 225 13.07 8.54 -9.81
CA SER A 225 11.75 8.69 -9.20
C SER A 225 10.64 7.91 -9.93
N ARG A 226 10.86 7.49 -11.18
CA ARG A 226 9.89 6.67 -11.92
C ARG A 226 9.78 5.29 -11.27
N ARG A 227 8.55 4.89 -10.92
CA ARG A 227 8.24 3.54 -10.41
C ARG A 227 8.79 2.44 -11.32
N GLY A 228 9.49 1.47 -10.73
CA GLY A 228 10.07 0.32 -11.43
C GLY A 228 11.30 0.64 -12.31
N CYS A 229 11.88 1.83 -12.17
CA CYS A 229 13.15 2.17 -12.79
C CYS A 229 14.29 2.04 -11.79
N ASP A 230 15.25 1.17 -12.07
CA ASP A 230 16.33 0.80 -11.15
C ASP A 230 17.58 1.66 -11.35
N MET A 231 17.53 2.58 -12.32
CA MET A 231 18.66 3.39 -12.75
C MET A 231 18.96 4.51 -11.76
N GLN A 232 20.24 4.77 -11.55
CA GLN A 232 20.74 5.88 -10.74
C GLN A 232 20.67 7.21 -11.51
N THR A 233 20.37 8.29 -10.79
CA THR A 233 20.32 9.67 -11.28
C THR A 233 21.57 10.46 -10.91
N GLU A 234 22.56 9.85 -10.27
CA GLU A 234 23.81 10.53 -9.88
C GLU A 234 24.77 10.78 -11.05
N GLN A 235 24.43 10.37 -12.27
CA GLN A 235 25.20 10.66 -13.47
C GLN A 235 24.88 12.06 -14.00
N ASP A 236 25.90 12.78 -14.51
CA ASP A 236 25.74 14.06 -15.20
C ASP A 236 24.60 13.95 -16.24
N GLY A 237 23.52 14.70 -16.06
CA GLY A 237 22.35 14.68 -16.95
C GLY A 237 21.02 14.26 -16.32
N ALA A 238 20.94 14.03 -15.00
CA ALA A 238 19.65 13.83 -14.36
C ALA A 238 18.72 15.03 -14.51
N ILE A 239 17.47 14.74 -14.86
CA ILE A 239 16.44 15.74 -15.04
C ILE A 239 15.75 15.93 -13.70
N LYS A 240 15.77 17.15 -13.16
CA LYS A 240 15.08 17.50 -11.91
C LYS A 240 13.75 18.16 -12.21
N CYS A 241 12.75 17.89 -11.39
CA CYS A 241 11.49 18.62 -11.48
C CYS A 241 11.73 20.10 -11.17
N PRO A 242 11.38 21.04 -12.08
CA PRO A 242 11.61 22.46 -11.84
C PRO A 242 10.68 23.04 -10.77
N GLU A 243 9.53 22.41 -10.52
CA GLU A 243 8.54 22.90 -9.56
C GLU A 243 8.87 22.48 -8.13
N CYS A 244 9.02 21.18 -7.88
CA CYS A 244 9.29 20.69 -6.54
C CYS A 244 10.78 20.59 -6.20
N GLY A 245 11.67 20.50 -7.20
CA GLY A 245 13.11 20.33 -6.99
C GLY A 245 13.56 18.98 -6.43
N PHE A 246 12.63 18.09 -6.06
CA PHE A 246 12.92 16.82 -5.39
C PHE A 246 12.90 15.59 -6.30
N ALA A 247 11.90 15.49 -7.19
CA ALA A 247 11.82 14.36 -8.12
C ALA A 247 12.91 14.45 -9.19
N THR A 248 13.53 13.31 -9.48
CA THR A 248 14.64 13.21 -10.43
C THR A 248 14.47 12.01 -11.36
N TRP A 249 14.77 12.19 -12.64
CA TRP A 249 14.66 11.15 -13.66
C TRP A 249 15.99 10.94 -14.38
N CYS A 250 16.29 9.66 -14.69
CA CYS A 250 17.51 9.28 -15.39
C CYS A 250 17.46 9.57 -16.90
N SER A 251 16.29 9.89 -17.45
CA SER A 251 16.08 10.17 -18.88
C SER A 251 14.76 10.87 -19.15
N ASP A 252 14.64 11.53 -20.31
CA ASP A 252 13.40 12.15 -20.78
C ASP A 252 12.26 11.13 -20.90
N SER A 253 12.58 9.91 -21.34
CA SER A 253 11.60 8.82 -21.43
C SER A 253 10.98 8.49 -20.07
N CYS A 254 11.79 8.48 -19.00
CA CYS A 254 11.29 8.25 -17.66
C CYS A 254 10.41 9.41 -17.18
N LEU A 255 10.86 10.66 -17.38
CA LEU A 255 10.05 11.84 -17.07
C LEU A 255 8.70 11.80 -17.80
N LEU A 256 8.70 11.60 -19.12
CA LEU A 256 7.48 11.60 -19.93
C LEU A 256 6.49 10.51 -19.49
N SER A 257 6.99 9.32 -19.14
CA SER A 257 6.15 8.23 -18.66
C SER A 257 5.59 8.45 -17.25
N ASP A 258 6.28 9.23 -16.42
CA ASP A 258 5.96 9.46 -15.01
C ASP A 258 5.24 10.80 -14.79
N ALA A 259 5.23 11.69 -15.78
CA ALA A 259 4.77 13.07 -15.65
C ALA A 259 3.36 13.19 -15.07
N ALA A 260 2.42 12.34 -15.51
CA ALA A 260 1.04 12.36 -15.00
C ALA A 260 0.95 11.88 -13.54
N GLU A 261 1.74 10.87 -13.16
CA GLU A 261 1.79 10.38 -11.79
C GLU A 261 2.46 11.41 -10.87
N HIS A 262 3.60 11.95 -11.29
CA HIS A 262 4.31 12.99 -10.55
C HIS A 262 3.44 14.25 -10.37
N ALA A 263 2.73 14.69 -11.41
CA ALA A 263 1.85 15.86 -11.32
C ALA A 263 0.79 15.74 -10.21
N ALA A 264 0.30 14.53 -9.92
CA ALA A 264 -0.65 14.29 -8.84
C ALA A 264 -0.07 14.61 -7.45
N ILE A 265 1.26 14.48 -7.29
CA ILE A 265 1.94 14.63 -6.00
C ILE A 265 2.88 15.84 -5.91
N CYS A 266 3.26 16.45 -7.04
CA CYS A 266 4.31 17.46 -7.16
C CYS A 266 4.18 18.58 -6.12
N ARG A 267 3.00 19.20 -6.03
CA ARG A 267 2.73 20.30 -5.07
C ARG A 267 2.84 19.91 -3.59
N TRP A 268 2.77 18.61 -3.29
CA TRP A 268 2.84 18.06 -1.94
C TRP A 268 4.25 17.56 -1.59
N MET A 269 5.18 17.54 -2.55
CA MET A 269 6.52 17.02 -2.34
C MET A 269 7.29 17.69 -1.19
N PRO A 270 7.19 19.01 -0.93
CA PRO A 270 7.83 19.59 0.26
C PRO A 270 7.41 18.90 1.57
N MET A 271 6.12 18.58 1.72
CA MET A 271 5.58 17.86 2.87
C MET A 271 6.08 16.41 2.93
N VAL A 272 6.11 15.72 1.79
CA VAL A 272 6.61 14.34 1.68
C VAL A 272 8.09 14.28 2.08
N MET A 273 8.88 15.25 1.63
CA MET A 273 10.30 15.32 1.91
C MET A 273 10.59 15.66 3.38
N GLU A 274 9.82 16.56 4.00
CA GLU A 274 9.93 16.82 5.44
C GLU A 274 9.66 15.56 6.27
N ASP A 275 8.63 14.79 5.92
CA ASP A 275 8.32 13.53 6.60
C ASP A 275 9.36 12.44 6.31
N ARG A 276 9.96 12.44 5.11
CA ARG A 276 11.08 11.56 4.76
C ARG A 276 12.32 11.86 5.60
N ASP A 277 12.69 13.13 5.73
CA ASP A 277 13.85 13.54 6.51
C ASP A 277 13.67 13.18 8.00
N TYR A 278 12.44 13.33 8.51
CA TYR A 278 12.07 12.83 9.84
C TYR A 278 12.23 11.31 9.96
N ALA A 279 11.73 10.54 8.99
CA ALA A 279 11.82 9.08 8.97
C ALA A 279 13.28 8.59 8.92
N LEU A 280 14.14 9.26 8.15
CA LEU A 280 15.58 8.99 8.09
C LEU A 280 16.26 9.26 9.43
N ALA A 281 15.94 10.38 10.09
CA ALA A 281 16.46 10.71 11.40
C ALA A 281 16.01 9.68 12.47
N GLU A 282 14.74 9.29 12.47
CA GLU A 282 14.20 8.24 13.35
C GLU A 282 14.92 6.89 13.12
N ALA A 283 15.11 6.49 11.86
CA ALA A 283 15.84 5.27 11.52
C ALA A 283 17.31 5.31 11.94
N ALA A 284 17.92 6.50 11.99
CA ALA A 284 19.27 6.72 12.50
C ALA A 284 19.35 6.75 14.04
N GLY A 285 18.25 6.52 14.76
CA GLY A 285 18.18 6.57 16.22
C GLY A 285 18.27 7.99 16.80
N GLN A 286 18.10 9.02 15.95
CA GLN A 286 17.96 10.38 16.41
C GLN A 286 16.56 10.54 17.00
N ASN A 287 16.40 11.47 17.95
CA ASN A 287 15.08 11.89 18.43
C ASN A 287 14.78 13.27 17.81
N PRO A 288 14.47 13.33 16.50
CA PRO A 288 14.00 14.57 15.92
C PRO A 288 12.76 15.01 16.69
N GLN A 289 12.74 16.25 17.18
CA GLN A 289 11.50 16.82 17.71
C GLN A 289 10.45 16.69 16.61
N HIS A 290 9.50 15.77 16.79
CA HIS A 290 8.42 15.60 15.84
C HIS A 290 7.57 16.85 15.98
N ASN A 291 7.81 17.82 15.12
CA ASN A 291 6.95 18.97 15.02
C ASN A 291 5.67 18.47 14.32
N VAL A 292 4.77 17.89 15.12
CA VAL A 292 3.51 17.22 14.70
C VAL A 292 2.53 18.29 14.24
N GLY A 293 2.90 19.03 13.20
CA GLY A 293 1.98 19.94 12.56
C GLY A 293 0.91 19.14 11.83
N PHE A 294 -0.33 19.59 11.94
CA PHE A 294 -1.32 19.30 10.91
C PHE A 294 -0.98 20.14 9.69
N TYR A 295 -1.24 19.63 8.50
CA TYR A 295 -1.18 20.45 7.30
C TYR A 295 -2.59 20.88 6.94
N ARG A 296 -2.77 22.15 6.59
CA ARG A 296 -3.97 22.67 5.94
C ARG A 296 -3.61 23.17 4.55
N VAL A 297 -4.57 23.24 3.63
CA VAL A 297 -4.37 23.95 2.36
C VAL A 297 -4.68 25.42 2.60
N VAL A 298 -3.82 26.32 2.13
CA VAL A 298 -4.11 27.76 2.00
C VAL A 298 -3.79 28.14 0.57
N ASP A 299 -4.76 28.68 -0.17
CA ASP A 299 -4.62 29.07 -1.58
C ASP A 299 -4.08 27.94 -2.49
N GLY A 300 -4.48 26.70 -2.23
CA GLY A 300 -4.04 25.53 -3.01
C GLY A 300 -2.67 24.97 -2.62
N HIS A 301 -1.99 25.54 -1.61
CA HIS A 301 -0.70 25.10 -1.11
C HIS A 301 -0.78 24.50 0.30
N PRO A 302 -0.05 23.39 0.59
CA PRO A 302 0.06 22.87 1.94
C PRO A 302 0.81 23.85 2.86
N VAL A 303 0.17 24.26 3.94
CA VAL A 303 0.75 25.06 5.02
C VAL A 303 0.70 24.25 6.30
N LYS A 304 1.85 24.09 6.94
CA LYS A 304 1.96 23.45 8.26
C LYS A 304 1.36 24.38 9.32
N THR A 305 0.41 23.88 10.09
CA THR A 305 -0.13 24.53 11.29
C THR A 305 0.44 23.86 12.53
N GLU A 306 1.01 24.67 13.42
CA GLU A 306 1.38 24.24 14.76
C GLU A 306 0.11 23.99 15.59
N LEU A 307 0.16 22.96 16.44
CA LEU A 307 -0.89 22.65 17.42
C LEU A 307 -0.80 23.57 18.64
#